data_AF-A0AAW0RTY5-F1
#
_entry.id   AF-A0AAW0RTY5-F1
#
_cell.length_a   1.000
_cell.length_b   1.000
_cell.length_c   1.000
_cell.angle_alpha   90.00
_cell.angle_beta   90.00
_cell.angle_gamma   90.00
#
_symmetry.space_group_name_H-M   'P 1'
#
loop_
_entity.id
_entity.type
_entity.pdbx_description
1 polymer ?
#
loop_
_entity_poly.entity_id
_entity_poly.type
_entity_poly.pdbx_seq_one_letter_code
_entity_poly.pdbx_strand_id
1 'polypeptide(L)'
;MYMLSVALLSAAAVAAAPSTPDVMDDKSFYKVKLPDFTPSGDRIVDWRFTSTSPLEKRAECLGTGGIANGQCVRYYSNPGCADRDHIKGYKPTCAGNCYVDKFSAVKAIGDGTYSTNCELFSDTQCQNSLGSVGGKTGGGRCKNASGWSMKCYYRC
;
A
#
# COMPACT_ATOMS: atom_id res chain seq x y z
N MET A 1 -10.29 13.68 -72.28
CA MET A 1 -9.36 12.86 -71.47
C MET A 1 -9.48 13.31 -70.03
N TYR A 2 -9.72 12.34 -69.14
CA TYR A 2 -10.14 12.47 -67.75
C TYR A 2 -9.07 13.03 -66.79
N MET A 3 -9.53 13.34 -65.57
CA MET A 3 -8.83 13.32 -64.27
C MET A 3 -8.29 14.66 -63.76
N LEU A 4 -8.41 15.02 -62.49
CA LEU A 4 -9.21 14.56 -61.34
C LEU A 4 -9.02 15.66 -60.28
N SER A 5 -10.10 16.15 -59.67
CA SER A 5 -10.03 17.03 -58.51
C SER A 5 -9.55 16.23 -57.30
N VAL A 6 -8.41 16.59 -56.71
CA VAL A 6 -7.95 16.03 -55.43
C VAL A 6 -8.22 17.06 -54.34
N ALA A 7 -9.35 16.89 -53.65
CA ALA A 7 -9.62 17.57 -52.40
C ALA A 7 -8.81 16.88 -51.29
N LEU A 8 -7.82 17.56 -50.71
CA LEU A 8 -7.18 17.12 -49.48
C LEU A 8 -8.16 17.32 -48.32
N LEU A 9 -8.76 16.22 -47.84
CA LEU A 9 -9.38 16.17 -46.53
C LEU A 9 -8.27 16.10 -45.48
N SER A 10 -8.06 17.19 -44.75
CA SER A 10 -7.28 17.18 -43.51
C SER A 10 -8.07 16.43 -42.43
N ALA A 11 -7.67 15.20 -42.13
CA ALA A 11 -8.16 14.48 -40.96
C ALA A 11 -7.59 15.15 -39.70
N ALA A 12 -8.40 15.93 -39.01
CA ALA A 12 -8.08 16.38 -37.65
C ALA A 12 -8.15 15.16 -36.72
N ALA A 13 -6.99 14.61 -36.39
CA ALA A 13 -6.87 13.64 -35.32
C ALA A 13 -7.29 14.34 -34.01
N VAL A 14 -8.45 13.96 -33.49
CA VAL A 14 -8.91 14.38 -32.16
C VAL A 14 -7.98 13.70 -31.17
N ALA A 15 -6.93 14.41 -30.73
CA ALA A 15 -6.10 13.96 -29.64
C ALA A 15 -6.98 13.89 -28.38
N ALA A 16 -7.33 12.67 -27.98
CA ALA A 16 -7.94 12.43 -26.68
C ALA A 16 -6.99 13.01 -25.62
N ALA A 17 -7.49 13.97 -24.84
CA ALA A 17 -6.74 14.53 -23.73
C ALA A 17 -6.28 13.38 -22.81
N PRO A 18 -5.03 13.38 -22.33
CA PRO A 18 -4.61 12.40 -21.35
C PRO A 18 -5.49 12.57 -20.11
N SER A 19 -6.35 11.58 -19.85
CA SER A 19 -7.07 11.48 -18.59
C SER A 19 -6.01 11.48 -17.48
N THR A 20 -5.99 12.54 -16.68
CA THR A 20 -5.25 12.55 -15.42
C THR A 20 -5.55 11.25 -14.68
N PRO A 21 -4.55 10.47 -14.23
CA PRO A 21 -4.83 9.27 -13.45
C PRO A 21 -5.72 9.71 -12.29
N ASP A 22 -6.92 9.15 -12.20
CA ASP A 22 -7.85 9.43 -11.11
C ASP A 22 -7.08 9.24 -9.80
N VAL A 23 -6.85 10.33 -9.09
CA VAL A 23 -6.22 10.28 -7.78
C VAL A 23 -7.21 9.55 -6.88
N MET A 24 -6.87 8.32 -6.50
CA MET A 24 -7.68 7.50 -5.61
C MET A 24 -8.05 8.32 -4.37
N ASP A 25 -9.34 8.49 -4.13
CA ASP A 25 -9.91 9.24 -3.01
C ASP A 25 -10.62 8.30 -2.03
N ASP A 26 -10.94 8.76 -0.82
CA ASP A 26 -11.60 7.93 0.19
C ASP A 26 -12.89 7.27 -0.33
N LYS A 27 -13.71 7.99 -1.10
CA LYS A 27 -15.01 7.50 -1.57
C LYS A 27 -14.82 6.41 -2.63
N SER A 28 -13.89 6.59 -3.56
CA SER A 28 -13.58 5.54 -4.55
C SER A 28 -12.88 4.36 -3.89
N PHE A 29 -11.98 4.60 -2.94
CA PHE A 29 -11.27 3.57 -2.19
C PHE A 29 -12.21 2.63 -1.43
N TYR A 30 -13.28 3.11 -0.81
CA TYR A 30 -14.25 2.24 -0.10
C TYR A 30 -15.35 1.67 -1.02
N LYS A 31 -15.36 1.97 -2.31
CA LYS A 31 -16.34 1.43 -3.27
C LYS A 31 -15.74 0.48 -4.29
N VAL A 32 -14.42 0.53 -4.51
CA VAL A 32 -13.76 -0.33 -5.48
C VAL A 32 -13.81 -1.79 -5.04
N LYS A 33 -14.25 -2.66 -5.94
CA LYS A 33 -14.14 -4.11 -5.77
C LYS A 33 -12.70 -4.52 -6.12
N LEU A 34 -12.01 -5.12 -5.16
CA LEU A 34 -10.64 -5.60 -5.36
C LEU A 34 -10.67 -6.99 -6.02
N PRO A 35 -9.72 -7.30 -6.93
CA PRO A 35 -9.50 -8.66 -7.37
C PRO A 35 -8.84 -9.48 -6.26
N ASP A 36 -8.79 -10.81 -6.44
CA ASP A 36 -8.14 -11.70 -5.46
C ASP A 36 -6.61 -11.62 -5.50
N PHE A 37 -6.05 -11.20 -6.64
CA PHE A 37 -4.60 -11.12 -6.88
C PHE A 37 -4.22 -9.82 -7.60
N THR A 38 -3.00 -9.34 -7.35
CA THR A 38 -2.39 -8.25 -8.09
C THR A 38 -1.99 -8.71 -9.50
N PRO A 39 -1.71 -7.78 -10.42
CA PRO A 39 -1.15 -8.14 -11.74
C PRO A 39 0.20 -8.88 -11.66
N SER A 40 0.96 -8.69 -10.57
CA SER A 40 2.20 -9.42 -10.29
C SER A 40 1.99 -10.82 -9.69
N GLY A 41 0.75 -11.22 -9.40
CA GLY A 41 0.41 -12.53 -8.85
C GLY A 41 0.37 -12.61 -7.32
N ASP A 42 0.55 -11.49 -6.62
CA ASP A 42 0.48 -11.47 -5.16
C ASP A 42 -0.99 -11.49 -4.71
N ARG A 43 -1.30 -12.27 -3.67
CA ARG A 43 -2.65 -12.25 -3.11
C ARG A 43 -2.97 -10.87 -2.53
N ILE A 44 -4.16 -10.37 -2.85
CA ILE A 44 -4.71 -9.17 -2.24
C ILE A 44 -5.45 -9.54 -0.96
N VAL A 45 -5.12 -8.84 0.12
CA VAL A 45 -5.75 -8.98 1.42
C VAL A 45 -6.47 -7.68 1.74
N ASP A 46 -7.80 -7.68 1.60
CA ASP A 46 -8.64 -6.52 1.87
C ASP A 46 -8.86 -6.32 3.38
N TRP A 47 -8.33 -5.22 3.92
CA TRP A 47 -8.48 -4.86 5.33
C TRP A 47 -9.36 -3.64 5.58
N ARG A 48 -9.97 -3.10 4.52
CA ARG A 48 -10.86 -1.95 4.58
C ARG A 48 -12.08 -2.23 5.45
N PHE A 49 -12.63 -3.44 5.34
CA PHE A 49 -13.91 -3.83 5.95
C PHE A 49 -13.81 -5.01 6.93
N THR A 50 -12.61 -5.29 7.44
CA THR A 50 -12.37 -6.42 8.33
C THR A 50 -13.34 -6.41 9.53
N SER A 51 -13.97 -7.55 9.81
CA SER A 51 -14.95 -7.73 10.90
C SER A 51 -14.31 -7.83 12.29
N THR A 52 -12.99 -8.05 12.35
CA THR A 52 -12.17 -8.00 13.56
C THR A 52 -12.04 -6.55 14.02
N SER A 53 -12.31 -6.28 15.29
CA SER A 53 -12.24 -4.92 15.82
C SER A 53 -10.83 -4.34 15.60
N PRO A 54 -10.67 -3.03 15.32
CA PRO A 54 -9.35 -2.41 15.23
C PRO A 54 -8.45 -2.70 16.44
N LEU A 55 -9.05 -2.93 17.61
CA LEU A 55 -8.38 -3.30 18.85
C LEU A 55 -7.71 -4.68 18.78
N GLU A 56 -8.34 -5.68 18.16
CA GLU A 56 -7.76 -7.01 17.99
C GLU A 56 -6.54 -7.00 17.04
N LYS A 57 -6.59 -6.21 15.97
CA LYS A 57 -5.41 -6.02 15.10
C LYS A 57 -4.27 -5.28 15.80
N ARG A 58 -4.59 -4.29 16.62
CA ARG A 58 -3.57 -3.66 17.50
C ARG A 58 -2.97 -4.69 18.46
N ALA A 59 -3.79 -5.62 18.97
CA ALA A 59 -3.37 -6.66 19.90
C ALA A 59 -2.23 -7.55 19.36
N GLU A 60 -2.28 -7.90 18.08
CA GLU A 60 -1.25 -8.70 17.40
C GLU A 60 0.15 -8.05 17.42
N CYS A 61 0.19 -6.74 17.66
CA CYS A 61 1.35 -5.88 17.59
C CYS A 61 1.68 -5.16 18.90
N LEU A 62 1.14 -5.62 20.05
CA LEU A 62 1.38 -5.03 21.38
C LEU A 62 2.76 -5.36 21.98
N GLY A 63 3.49 -6.30 21.40
CA GLY A 63 4.83 -6.66 21.86
C GLY A 63 5.83 -5.50 21.79
N THR A 64 6.82 -5.51 22.68
CA THR A 64 7.95 -4.59 22.62
C THR A 64 8.71 -4.83 21.31
N GLY A 65 8.97 -3.78 20.54
CA GLY A 65 9.78 -3.92 19.33
C GLY A 65 11.24 -4.22 19.67
N GLY A 66 11.91 -5.06 18.88
CA GLY A 66 13.32 -5.40 19.10
C GLY A 66 13.57 -6.51 20.12
N ILE A 67 12.54 -7.26 20.53
CA ILE A 67 12.67 -8.53 21.27
C ILE A 67 12.10 -9.68 20.44
N ALA A 68 12.47 -10.92 20.79
CA ALA A 68 12.04 -12.11 20.07
C ALA A 68 10.51 -12.14 19.90
N ASN A 69 10.05 -12.42 18.68
CA ASN A 69 8.64 -12.40 18.27
C ASN A 69 7.96 -11.01 18.29
N GLY A 70 8.74 -9.94 18.43
CA GLY A 70 8.30 -8.55 18.45
C GLY A 70 8.21 -7.88 17.08
N GLN A 71 8.39 -8.62 15.98
CA GLN A 71 8.20 -8.08 14.63
C GLN A 71 6.77 -7.62 14.41
N CYS A 72 6.63 -6.45 13.82
CA CYS A 72 5.32 -5.83 13.65
C CYS A 72 5.36 -4.75 12.57
N VAL A 73 4.24 -4.59 11.86
CA VAL A 73 3.95 -3.43 11.02
C VAL A 73 2.83 -2.66 11.69
N ARG A 74 3.07 -1.38 11.98
CA ARG A 74 2.04 -0.46 12.48
C ARG A 74 1.79 0.61 11.43
N TYR A 75 0.53 0.96 11.20
CA TYR A 75 0.18 2.03 10.28
C TYR A 75 -0.83 3.00 10.89
N TYR A 76 -0.74 4.26 10.46
CA TYR A 76 -1.26 5.42 11.18
C TYR A 76 -2.15 6.27 10.26
N SER A 77 -3.21 6.89 10.81
CA SER A 77 -4.05 7.83 10.05
C SER A 77 -3.38 9.18 9.87
N ASN A 78 -2.38 9.45 10.72
CA ASN A 78 -1.64 10.70 10.79
C ASN A 78 -0.15 10.42 10.62
N PRO A 79 0.63 11.41 10.14
CA PRO A 79 2.09 11.31 10.09
C PRO A 79 2.70 11.19 11.50
N GLY A 80 3.93 10.70 11.58
CA GLY A 80 4.77 10.77 12.78
C GLY A 80 4.93 9.47 13.57
N CYS A 81 4.24 8.39 13.20
CA CYS A 81 4.30 7.07 13.85
C CYS A 81 4.37 7.08 15.39
N ALA A 82 3.66 8.01 16.03
CA ALA A 82 3.59 8.06 17.48
C ALA A 82 2.92 6.78 17.98
N ASP A 83 3.60 5.98 18.81
CA ASP A 83 3.18 4.60 19.10
C ASP A 83 1.76 4.46 19.66
N ARG A 84 1.21 5.51 20.28
CA ARG A 84 -0.17 5.53 20.80
C ARG A 84 -1.25 5.72 19.73
N ASP A 85 -0.86 6.18 18.54
CA ASP A 85 -1.78 6.67 17.49
C ASP A 85 -1.89 5.72 16.28
N HIS A 86 -1.36 4.51 16.39
CA HIS A 86 -1.50 3.53 15.31
C HIS A 86 -2.96 3.10 15.19
N ILE A 87 -3.49 3.08 13.97
CA ILE A 87 -4.88 2.69 13.73
C ILE A 87 -5.01 1.18 13.91
N LYS A 88 -4.04 0.46 13.36
CA LYS A 88 -3.99 -1.00 13.22
C LYS A 88 -2.52 -1.44 13.14
N GLY A 89 -2.28 -2.71 13.41
CA GLY A 89 -1.00 -3.36 13.19
C GLY A 89 -1.20 -4.82 12.82
N TYR A 90 -0.14 -5.46 12.35
CA TYR A 90 -0.12 -6.89 12.07
C TYR A 90 1.29 -7.45 12.09
N LYS A 91 1.41 -8.77 12.25
CA LYS A 91 2.68 -9.48 12.07
C LYS A 91 2.88 -9.81 10.59
N PRO A 92 3.91 -9.25 9.93
CA PRO A 92 4.21 -9.57 8.54
C PRO A 92 4.66 -11.03 8.41
N THR A 93 4.41 -11.61 7.24
CA THR A 93 4.86 -12.96 6.88
C THR A 93 5.83 -12.89 5.71
N CYS A 94 6.42 -14.02 5.31
CA CYS A 94 7.29 -14.05 4.14
C CYS A 94 6.54 -14.13 2.80
N ALA A 95 5.20 -14.23 2.83
CA ALA A 95 4.40 -14.40 1.62
C ALA A 95 4.29 -13.12 0.77
N GLY A 96 4.60 -11.94 1.32
CA GLY A 96 4.62 -10.70 0.53
C GLY A 96 3.28 -10.23 -0.02
N ASN A 97 2.17 -10.66 0.59
CA ASN A 97 0.82 -10.32 0.15
C ASN A 97 0.63 -8.79 0.04
N CYS A 98 -0.25 -8.36 -0.86
CA CYS A 98 -0.66 -6.97 -0.99
C CYS A 98 -1.80 -6.67 -0.01
N TYR A 99 -1.49 -5.96 1.08
CA TYR A 99 -2.46 -5.58 2.10
C TYR A 99 -3.08 -4.22 1.76
N VAL A 100 -4.40 -4.16 1.67
CA VAL A 100 -5.12 -2.95 1.25
C VAL A 100 -5.82 -2.30 2.42
N ASP A 101 -5.34 -1.12 2.81
CA ASP A 101 -5.92 -0.24 3.82
C ASP A 101 -5.38 1.18 3.66
N LYS A 102 -6.11 2.19 4.16
CA LYS A 102 -5.65 3.58 4.13
C LYS A 102 -4.60 3.83 5.22
N PHE A 103 -3.51 4.50 4.87
CA PHE A 103 -2.48 4.93 5.82
C PHE A 103 -1.86 6.27 5.42
N SER A 104 -1.31 6.97 6.42
CA SER A 104 -0.55 8.22 6.28
C SER A 104 0.89 8.10 6.83
N ALA A 105 1.17 7.04 7.58
CA ALA A 105 2.51 6.63 7.94
C ALA A 105 2.54 5.12 8.24
N VAL A 106 3.73 4.54 8.13
CA VAL A 106 4.00 3.13 8.46
C VAL A 106 5.28 3.03 9.29
N LYS A 107 5.24 2.20 10.33
CA LYS A 107 6.37 1.83 11.17
C LYS A 107 6.62 0.32 11.04
N ALA A 108 7.78 -0.03 10.49
CA ALA A 108 8.24 -1.42 10.38
C ALA A 108 9.18 -1.72 11.55
N ILE A 109 8.85 -2.74 12.35
CA ILE A 109 9.51 -3.12 13.60
C ILE A 109 10.05 -4.55 13.47
N GLY A 110 11.31 -4.78 13.85
CA GLY A 110 11.94 -6.10 13.87
C GLY A 110 11.84 -6.80 15.24
N ASP A 111 12.32 -8.05 15.30
CA ASP A 111 12.29 -8.90 16.51
C ASP A 111 13.60 -8.91 17.32
N GLY A 112 14.50 -7.96 17.06
CA GLY A 112 15.84 -7.87 17.64
C GLY A 112 16.89 -8.65 16.84
N THR A 113 16.49 -9.67 16.07
CA THR A 113 17.40 -10.50 15.26
C THR A 113 17.24 -10.21 13.76
N TYR A 114 16.01 -10.08 13.29
CA TYR A 114 15.66 -9.86 11.90
C TYR A 114 14.81 -8.60 11.75
N SER A 115 14.99 -7.92 10.62
CA SER A 115 14.21 -6.72 10.29
C SER A 115 12.89 -7.08 9.63
N THR A 116 11.90 -6.22 9.84
CA THR A 116 10.73 -6.14 8.98
C THR A 116 11.00 -5.10 7.90
N ASN A 117 10.62 -5.41 6.66
CA ASN A 117 10.69 -4.49 5.53
C ASN A 117 9.31 -4.34 4.90
N CYS A 118 8.96 -3.13 4.48
CA CYS A 118 7.70 -2.81 3.84
C CYS A 118 7.93 -1.95 2.60
N GLU A 119 7.20 -2.25 1.55
CA GLU A 119 6.98 -1.39 0.39
C GLU A 119 5.58 -0.79 0.48
N LEU A 120 5.49 0.52 0.25
CA LEU A 120 4.26 1.30 0.37
C LEU A 120 3.80 1.71 -1.02
N PHE A 121 2.49 1.74 -1.26
CA PHE A 121 1.94 2.01 -2.59
C PHE A 121 0.78 2.99 -2.59
N SER A 122 0.67 3.76 -3.67
CA SER A 122 -0.36 4.77 -3.89
C SER A 122 -1.60 4.24 -4.60
N ASP A 123 -1.72 2.92 -4.77
CA ASP A 123 -2.84 2.22 -5.37
C ASP A 123 -3.27 1.03 -4.49
N THR A 124 -4.28 0.27 -4.91
CA THR A 124 -4.83 -0.87 -4.15
C THR A 124 -4.30 -2.23 -4.61
N GLN A 125 -3.40 -2.25 -5.59
CA GLN A 125 -2.84 -3.45 -6.23
C GLN A 125 -1.32 -3.55 -6.08
N CYS A 126 -0.73 -2.72 -5.21
CA CYS A 126 0.69 -2.68 -4.90
C CYS A 126 1.59 -2.54 -6.14
N GLN A 127 1.32 -1.54 -6.99
CA GLN A 127 2.09 -1.29 -8.22
C GLN A 127 2.89 0.03 -8.18
N ASN A 128 2.26 1.10 -7.71
CA ASN A 128 2.78 2.46 -7.73
C ASN A 128 3.49 2.76 -6.41
N SER A 129 4.80 2.48 -6.38
CA SER A 129 5.61 2.58 -5.17
C SER A 129 5.71 4.02 -4.65
N LEU A 130 5.44 4.18 -3.35
CA LEU A 130 5.77 5.34 -2.51
C LEU A 130 7.12 5.15 -1.79
N GLY A 131 7.83 4.06 -2.13
CA GLY A 131 9.10 3.62 -1.56
C GLY A 131 8.95 2.75 -0.31
N SER A 132 10.07 2.42 0.31
CA SER A 132 10.14 1.42 1.38
C SER A 132 10.41 1.98 2.79
N VAL A 133 10.09 1.19 3.81
CA VAL A 133 10.42 1.41 5.22
C VAL A 133 10.82 0.09 5.88
N GLY A 134 11.87 0.09 6.70
CA GLY A 134 12.39 -1.13 7.31
C GLY A 134 13.88 -1.06 7.60
N GLY A 135 14.53 -2.23 7.60
CA GLY A 135 15.97 -2.39 7.74
C GLY A 135 16.51 -2.29 9.17
N LYS A 136 15.64 -2.20 10.17
CA LYS A 136 16.03 -2.15 11.59
C LYS A 136 15.49 -3.37 12.32
N THR A 137 16.38 -4.09 13.00
CA THR A 137 16.01 -5.26 13.82
C THR A 137 15.37 -4.85 15.15
N GLY A 138 15.65 -3.65 15.67
CA GLY A 138 15.12 -3.13 16.95
C GLY A 138 13.73 -2.46 16.84
N GLY A 139 13.51 -1.39 17.64
CA GLY A 139 12.25 -0.63 17.77
C GLY A 139 11.67 0.04 16.51
N GLY A 140 12.18 -0.34 15.34
CA GLY A 140 11.62 -0.04 14.03
C GLY A 140 12.01 1.31 13.44
N ARG A 141 11.58 1.52 12.20
CA ARG A 141 11.72 2.78 11.45
C ARG A 141 10.35 3.27 11.03
N CYS A 142 10.11 4.57 11.21
CA CYS A 142 8.92 5.25 10.73
C CYS A 142 9.16 5.82 9.34
N LYS A 143 8.14 5.78 8.49
CA LYS A 143 8.07 6.54 7.25
C LYS A 143 6.70 7.18 7.12
N ASN A 144 6.70 8.49 6.85
CA ASN A 144 5.50 9.21 6.46
C ASN A 144 5.26 9.00 4.97
N ALA A 145 4.10 8.47 4.62
CA ALA A 145 3.66 8.25 3.26
C ALA A 145 2.15 8.04 3.28
N SER A 146 1.44 8.69 2.38
CA SER A 146 -0.01 8.52 2.23
C SER A 146 -0.31 7.57 1.08
N GLY A 147 -0.94 6.45 1.38
CA GLY A 147 -1.19 5.40 0.41
C GLY A 147 -2.36 4.49 0.78
N TRP A 148 -2.55 3.48 -0.06
CA TRP A 148 -3.75 2.64 -0.05
C TRP A 148 -3.44 1.15 0.02
N SER A 149 -2.19 0.76 -0.23
CA SER A 149 -1.75 -0.61 -0.01
C SER A 149 -0.27 -0.70 0.40
N MET A 150 0.09 -1.82 0.99
CA MET A 150 1.43 -2.11 1.46
C MET A 150 1.77 -3.58 1.31
N LYS A 151 3.03 -3.88 1.03
CA LYS A 151 3.60 -5.23 1.07
C LYS A 151 4.68 -5.26 2.12
N CYS A 152 4.55 -6.13 3.13
CA CYS A 152 5.52 -6.22 4.20
C CYS A 152 6.01 -7.66 4.37
N TYR A 153 7.30 -7.76 4.65
CA TYR A 153 8.09 -8.97 4.67
C TYR A 153 8.87 -9.05 5.97
N TYR A 154 9.04 -10.27 6.47
CA TYR A 154 9.85 -10.55 7.63
C TYR A 154 10.57 -11.88 7.43
N ARG A 155 11.90 -11.87 7.62
CA ARG A 155 12.80 -13.01 7.35
C ARG A 155 12.76 -13.50 5.90
N CYS A 156 12.69 -12.52 4.99
CA CYS A 156 12.94 -12.60 3.56
C CYS A 156 13.91 -11.45 3.24
#